data_AF-G0HJW6-F1
#
_entry.id   AF-G0HJW6-F1
#
_cell.length_a   1.000
_cell.length_b   1.000
_cell.length_c   1.000
_cell.angle_alpha   90.00
_cell.angle_beta   90.00
_cell.angle_gamma   90.00
#
_symmetry.space_group_name_H-M   'P 1'
#
loop_
_entity.id
_entity.type
_entity.pdbx_description
1 polymer ?
#
loop_
_entity_poly.entity_id
_entity_poly.type
_entity_poly.pdbx_seq_one_letter_code
_entity_poly.pdbx_strand_id
1 'polypeptide(L)'
;MKDTKTPKCTAPGYKCLGPLAEEIILAKLERASPVRDSISPFFRENYRTKHLEFVIPFKALTSMEKHVLKEAGYPERLVRGDENAGLAKAFVIDVRAIEATSPGLAEAILSAYRGL
;
A
#
# COMPACT_ATOMS: atom_id res chain seq x y z
N MET A 1 11.51 33.35 22.07
CA MET A 1 10.79 32.07 22.25
C MET A 1 10.00 31.83 20.98
N LYS A 2 10.25 30.72 20.27
CA LYS A 2 9.54 30.41 19.02
C LYS A 2 8.22 29.74 19.38
N ASP A 3 7.11 30.36 19.02
CA ASP A 3 5.77 29.82 19.16
C ASP A 3 5.65 28.50 18.39
N THR A 4 5.64 27.39 19.13
CA THR A 4 5.27 26.08 18.62
C THR A 4 3.77 26.09 18.35
N LYS A 5 3.39 26.40 17.10
CA LYS A 5 2.02 26.20 16.61
C LYS A 5 1.65 24.74 16.75
N THR A 6 0.89 24.42 17.79
CA THR A 6 0.22 23.14 17.96
C THR A 6 -0.77 22.97 16.79
N PRO A 7 -0.70 21.89 16.00
CA PRO A 7 -1.65 21.70 14.92
C PRO A 7 -3.06 21.55 15.49
N LYS A 8 -3.97 22.43 15.08
CA LYS A 8 -5.38 22.43 15.52
C LYS A 8 -6.09 21.19 14.97
N CYS A 9 -6.49 20.31 15.88
CA CYS A 9 -7.17 19.06 15.59
C CYS A 9 -8.70 19.27 15.61
N THR A 10 -9.36 19.26 14.45
CA THR A 10 -10.82 19.39 14.33
C THR A 10 -11.45 18.14 13.69
N ALA A 11 -12.38 17.49 14.42
CA ALA A 11 -13.20 16.29 14.12
C ALA A 11 -12.62 14.89 14.47
N PRO A 12 -13.44 13.93 14.98
CA PRO A 12 -13.01 12.73 15.70
C PRO A 12 -12.78 11.56 14.72
N GLY A 13 -11.73 11.65 13.93
CA GLY A 13 -11.20 10.54 13.14
C GLY A 13 -9.74 10.36 13.50
N TYR A 14 -9.23 9.13 13.45
CA TYR A 14 -7.82 8.83 13.68
C TYR A 14 -6.95 9.47 12.57
N LYS A 15 -6.69 10.78 12.66
CA LYS A 15 -5.93 11.58 11.67
C LYS A 15 -4.44 11.20 11.57
N CYS A 16 -4.01 10.14 12.25
CA CYS A 16 -2.61 9.72 12.35
C CYS A 16 -2.39 8.27 11.89
N LEU A 17 -3.26 7.73 11.02
CA LEU A 17 -3.09 6.36 10.51
C LEU A 17 -2.04 6.25 9.41
N GLY A 18 -1.57 7.36 8.82
CA GLY A 18 -0.53 7.37 7.79
C GLY A 18 0.71 6.57 8.18
N PRO A 19 1.41 6.90 9.28
CA PRO A 19 2.58 6.14 9.73
C PRO A 19 2.31 4.65 9.93
N LEU A 20 1.19 4.29 10.56
CA LEU A 20 0.82 2.88 10.77
C LEU A 20 0.53 2.17 9.44
N ALA A 21 -0.09 2.86 8.48
CA ALA A 21 -0.32 2.31 7.15
C ALA A 21 1.00 2.06 6.41
N GLU A 22 1.98 2.95 6.52
CA GLU A 22 3.32 2.74 5.96
C GLU A 22 4.02 1.54 6.58
N GLU A 23 3.98 1.40 7.91
CA GLU A 23 4.54 0.23 8.61
C GLU A 23 3.90 -1.07 8.14
N ILE A 24 2.57 -1.09 7.97
CA ILE A 24 1.86 -2.25 7.41
C ILE A 24 2.37 -2.56 6.00
N ILE A 25 2.50 -1.55 5.13
CA ILE A 25 2.97 -1.75 3.75
C ILE A 25 4.40 -2.30 3.73
N LEU A 26 5.29 -1.75 4.54
CA LEU A 26 6.67 -2.23 4.69
C LEU A 26 6.69 -3.70 5.14
N ALA A 27 5.90 -4.07 6.15
CA ALA A 27 5.79 -5.45 6.61
C ALA A 27 5.23 -6.41 5.55
N LYS A 28 4.38 -5.93 4.62
CA LYS A 28 3.89 -6.74 3.49
C LYS A 28 4.92 -6.84 2.36
N LEU A 29 5.76 -5.83 2.16
CA LEU A 29 6.83 -5.87 1.14
C LEU A 29 7.81 -7.01 1.40
N GLU A 30 8.17 -7.27 2.66
CA GLU A 30 9.05 -8.37 3.05
C GLU A 30 8.50 -9.76 2.65
N ARG A 31 7.20 -9.86 2.38
CA ARG A 31 6.51 -11.10 2.01
C ARG A 31 6.03 -11.09 0.57
N ALA A 32 6.52 -10.16 -0.25
CA ALA A 32 6.12 -10.04 -1.64
C ALA A 32 6.60 -11.25 -2.45
N SER A 33 5.68 -11.82 -3.22
CA SER A 33 5.95 -12.89 -4.17
C SER A 33 6.38 -12.30 -5.52
N PRO A 34 7.34 -12.93 -6.23
CA PRO A 34 7.72 -12.53 -7.60
C PRO A 34 6.60 -12.84 -8.61
N VAL A 35 5.67 -13.73 -8.27
CA VAL A 35 4.54 -14.11 -9.13
C VAL A 35 3.24 -13.53 -8.61
N ARG A 36 2.27 -13.35 -9.53
CA ARG A 36 0.92 -12.91 -9.15
C ARG A 36 0.28 -13.97 -8.25
N ASP A 37 -0.20 -13.52 -7.10
CA ASP A 37 -0.74 -14.39 -6.06
C ASP A 37 -2.02 -13.75 -5.49
N SER A 38 -3.04 -14.56 -5.25
CA SER A 38 -4.31 -14.09 -4.67
C SER A 38 -4.30 -14.00 -3.13
N ILE A 39 -3.23 -14.50 -2.50
CA ILE A 39 -3.01 -14.61 -1.06
C ILE A 39 -1.81 -13.76 -0.64
N SER A 40 -0.71 -13.81 -1.38
CA SER A 40 0.53 -13.07 -1.07
C SER A 40 0.59 -11.71 -1.77
N PRO A 41 1.20 -10.68 -1.15
CA PRO A 41 1.51 -9.43 -1.85
C PRO A 41 2.39 -9.68 -3.07
N PHE A 42 2.27 -8.87 -4.12
CA PHE A 42 3.06 -9.03 -5.33
C PHE A 42 3.21 -7.72 -6.09
N PHE A 43 4.19 -7.69 -7.01
CA PHE A 43 4.44 -6.57 -7.89
C PHE A 43 3.80 -6.78 -9.26
N ARG A 44 3.34 -5.70 -9.87
CA ARG A 44 2.96 -5.71 -11.28
C ARG A 44 3.22 -4.38 -11.93
N GLU A 45 3.44 -4.38 -13.23
CA GLU A 45 3.35 -3.17 -14.02
C GLU A 45 1.92 -2.98 -14.53
N ASN A 46 1.40 -1.77 -14.34
CA ASN A 46 0.13 -1.38 -14.93
C ASN A 46 0.28 -1.26 -16.44
N TYR A 47 -0.46 -2.06 -17.21
CA TYR A 47 -0.34 -2.07 -18.67
C TYR A 47 -0.58 -0.70 -19.34
N ARG A 48 -1.50 0.11 -18.77
CA ARG A 48 -1.91 1.41 -19.32
C ARG A 48 -0.93 2.52 -18.95
N THR A 49 -0.53 2.60 -17.68
CA THR A 49 0.31 3.70 -17.19
C THR A 49 1.80 3.37 -17.23
N LYS A 50 2.17 2.09 -17.38
CA LYS A 50 3.54 1.55 -17.24
C LYS A 50 4.16 1.82 -15.87
N HIS A 51 3.36 2.17 -14.87
CA HIS A 51 3.85 2.35 -13.51
C HIS A 51 3.94 1.00 -12.80
N LEU A 52 4.94 0.89 -11.93
CA LEU A 52 5.02 -0.19 -10.96
C LEU A 52 3.91 0.00 -9.92
N GLU A 53 3.14 -1.05 -9.70
CA GLU A 53 2.13 -1.15 -8.65
C GLU A 53 2.52 -2.26 -7.67
N PHE A 54 2.49 -1.95 -6.38
CA PHE A 54 2.52 -2.95 -5.32
C PHE A 54 1.09 -3.33 -4.93
N VAL A 55 0.77 -4.62 -5.03
CA VAL A 55 -0.58 -5.14 -4.82
C VAL A 55 -0.61 -5.95 -3.55
N ILE A 56 -1.51 -5.59 -2.64
CA ILE A 56 -1.71 -6.30 -1.37
C ILE A 56 -3.12 -6.90 -1.37
N PRO A 57 -3.26 -8.21 -1.64
CA PRO A 57 -4.56 -8.87 -1.59
C PRO A 57 -5.20 -8.77 -0.21
N PHE A 58 -6.52 -8.70 -0.14
CA PHE A 58 -7.25 -8.69 1.13
C PHE A 58 -6.99 -9.94 1.98
N LYS A 59 -6.63 -11.07 1.35
CA LYS A 59 -6.25 -12.30 2.06
C LYS A 59 -4.91 -12.18 2.79
N ALA A 60 -4.02 -11.28 2.37
CA ALA A 60 -2.75 -10.98 3.03
C ALA A 60 -2.90 -10.13 4.31
N LEU A 61 -4.11 -9.63 4.57
CA LEU A 61 -4.39 -8.60 5.56
C LEU A 61 -5.39 -9.08 6.62
N THR A 62 -5.09 -8.76 7.87
CA THR A 62 -6.05 -8.83 8.98
C THR A 62 -7.17 -7.80 8.81
N SER A 63 -8.25 -7.95 9.58
CA SER A 63 -9.35 -6.96 9.59
C SER A 63 -8.89 -5.57 10.01
N MET A 64 -7.96 -5.47 10.96
CA MET A 64 -7.39 -4.21 11.42
C MET A 64 -6.56 -3.55 10.32
N GLU A 65 -5.65 -4.28 9.66
CA GLU A 65 -4.81 -3.73 8.60
C GLU A 65 -5.65 -3.21 7.43
N LYS A 66 -6.73 -3.93 7.05
CA LYS A 66 -7.67 -3.46 6.03
C LYS A 66 -8.29 -2.12 6.40
N HIS A 67 -8.72 -1.98 7.65
CA HIS A 67 -9.34 -0.74 8.12
C HIS A 67 -8.32 0.40 8.10
N VAL A 68 -7.11 0.17 8.60
CA VAL A 68 -6.04 1.17 8.60
C VAL A 68 -5.72 1.67 7.19
N LEU A 69 -5.49 0.76 6.24
CA LEU A 69 -5.17 1.13 4.85
C LEU A 69 -6.32 1.89 4.18
N LYS A 70 -7.56 1.48 4.44
CA LYS A 70 -8.75 2.16 3.92
C LYS A 70 -8.89 3.58 4.47
N GLU A 71 -8.81 3.75 5.79
CA GLU A 71 -8.93 5.06 6.45
C GLU A 71 -7.73 5.97 6.15
N ALA A 72 -6.56 5.40 5.86
CA ALA A 72 -5.40 6.13 5.34
C ALA A 72 -5.52 6.53 3.86
N GLY A 73 -6.60 6.11 3.17
CA GLY A 73 -6.92 6.54 1.81
C GLY A 73 -6.27 5.72 0.70
N TYR A 74 -5.69 4.55 0.99
CA TYR A 74 -5.13 3.68 -0.05
C TYR A 74 -6.24 3.07 -0.91
N PRO A 75 -6.08 3.04 -2.25
CA PRO A 75 -7.17 2.69 -3.14
C PRO A 75 -7.41 1.18 -3.17
N GLU A 76 -8.67 0.79 -2.96
CA GLU A 76 -9.15 -0.58 -3.14
C GLU A 76 -9.49 -0.82 -4.62
N ARG A 77 -9.02 -1.94 -5.18
CA ARG A 77 -9.34 -2.36 -6.56
C ARG A 77 -9.58 -3.86 -6.63
N LEU A 78 -10.36 -4.26 -7.65
CA LEU A 78 -10.38 -5.65 -8.09
C LEU A 78 -9.18 -5.89 -9.02
N VAL A 79 -8.40 -6.91 -8.70
CA VAL A 79 -7.21 -7.29 -9.45
C VAL A 79 -7.32 -8.75 -9.86
N ARG A 80 -6.79 -9.11 -11.03
CA ARG A 80 -6.58 -10.52 -11.37
C ARG A 80 -5.42 -11.03 -10.52
N GLY A 81 -5.69 -12.07 -9.72
CA GLY A 81 -4.68 -12.77 -8.95
C GLY A 81 -3.92 -13.77 -9.83
N ASP A 82 -3.64 -14.95 -9.28
CA ASP A 82 -3.20 -16.10 -10.06
C ASP A 82 -4.29 -16.58 -11.03
N GLU A 83 -3.90 -17.43 -11.99
CA GLU A 83 -4.75 -17.91 -13.08
C GLU A 83 -6.00 -18.67 -12.58
N ASN A 84 -5.97 -19.22 -11.37
CA ASN A 84 -7.00 -20.09 -10.81
C ASN A 84 -7.92 -19.36 -9.82
N ALA A 85 -7.52 -18.20 -9.29
CA ALA A 85 -8.24 -17.47 -8.26
C ALA A 85 -9.25 -16.44 -8.78
N GLY A 86 -9.18 -16.07 -10.07
CA GLY A 86 -10.05 -15.06 -10.65
C GLY A 86 -9.78 -13.65 -10.13
N LEU A 87 -10.83 -12.86 -9.90
CA LEU A 87 -10.71 -11.49 -9.38
C LEU A 87 -10.64 -11.50 -7.85
N ALA A 88 -9.58 -10.90 -7.31
CA ALA A 88 -9.38 -10.68 -5.88
C ALA A 88 -9.49 -9.19 -5.55
N LYS A 89 -10.04 -8.87 -4.38
CA LYS A 89 -10.02 -7.51 -3.84
C LYS A 89 -8.65 -7.25 -3.20
N ALA A 90 -8.04 -6.11 -3.51
CA ALA A 90 -6.71 -5.73 -3.05
C ALA A 90 -6.60 -4.23 -2.81
N PHE A 91 -5.63 -3.83 -2.00
CA PHE A 91 -5.09 -2.47 -2.04
C PHE A 91 -4.02 -2.40 -3.13
N VAL A 92 -4.04 -1.35 -3.96
CA VAL A 92 -3.12 -1.18 -5.08
C VAL A 92 -2.36 0.13 -4.92
N ILE A 93 -1.07 0.04 -4.65
CA ILE A 93 -0.20 1.18 -4.39
C ILE A 93 0.57 1.48 -5.68
N ASP A 94 0.19 2.55 -6.38
CA ASP A 94 0.97 3.08 -7.52
C ASP A 94 2.18 3.83 -6.95
N VAL A 95 3.38 3.31 -7.23
CA VAL A 95 4.64 3.86 -6.70
C VAL A 95 4.80 5.32 -7.10
N ARG A 96 4.43 5.68 -8.33
CA ARG A 96 4.53 7.06 -8.83
C ARG A 96 3.55 7.99 -8.13
N ALA A 97 2.38 7.48 -7.74
CA ALA A 97 1.38 8.28 -7.04
C ALA A 97 1.80 8.61 -5.60
N ILE A 98 2.52 7.71 -4.92
CA ILE A 98 2.94 7.91 -3.54
C ILE A 98 4.30 8.61 -3.42
N GLU A 99 5.10 8.68 -4.48
CA GLU A 99 6.43 9.30 -4.48
C GLU A 99 6.41 10.74 -3.97
N ALA A 100 5.38 11.51 -4.33
CA ALA A 100 5.24 12.91 -3.91
C ALA A 100 4.85 13.06 -2.43
N THR A 101 4.18 12.06 -1.84
CA THR A 101 3.63 12.14 -0.47
C THR A 101 4.45 11.35 0.54
N SER A 102 5.09 10.26 0.11
CA SER A 102 5.92 9.37 0.93
C SER A 102 7.08 8.82 0.09
N PRO A 103 8.11 9.64 -0.18
CA PRO A 103 9.24 9.24 -1.01
C PRO A 103 10.04 8.08 -0.41
N GLY A 104 10.11 8.01 0.93
CA GLY A 104 10.77 6.90 1.63
C GLY A 104 10.08 5.55 1.38
N LEU A 105 8.75 5.53 1.43
CA LEU A 105 7.98 4.33 1.10
C LEU A 105 8.13 3.96 -0.38
N ALA A 106 8.10 4.94 -1.28
CA ALA A 106 8.29 4.70 -2.71
C ALA A 106 9.65 4.04 -3.00
N GLU A 107 10.73 4.53 -2.40
CA GLU A 107 12.06 3.94 -2.58
C GLU A 107 12.16 2.54 -1.95
N ALA A 108 11.50 2.30 -0.81
CA ALA A 108 11.44 0.96 -0.21
C ALA A 108 10.75 -0.06 -1.15
N ILE A 109 9.64 0.33 -1.78
CA ILE A 109 8.93 -0.50 -2.76
C ILE A 109 9.81 -0.76 -3.98
N LEU A 110 10.47 0.26 -4.53
CA LEU A 110 11.38 0.12 -5.67
C LEU A 110 12.58 -0.76 -5.35
N SER A 111 13.16 -0.61 -4.17
CA SER A 111 14.30 -1.42 -3.70
C SER A 111 13.90 -2.90 -3.57
N ALA A 112 12.74 -3.18 -2.98
CA ALA A 112 12.21 -4.53 -2.88
C ALA A 112 11.95 -5.15 -4.26
N TYR A 113 11.37 -4.38 -5.20
CA TYR A 113 11.13 -4.86 -6.57
C TYR A 113 12.42 -5.18 -7.32
N ARG A 114 13.46 -4.34 -7.20
CA ARG A 114 14.76 -4.55 -7.86
C ARG A 114 15.54 -5.73 -7.27
N GLY A 115 15.21 -6.17 -6.06
CA GLY A 115 15.85 -7.29 -5.38
C GLY A 115 15.23 -8.67 -5.68
N LEU A 116 14.10 -8.72 -6.40
CA LEU A 116 13.43 -9.95 -6.86
C LEU A 116 13.97 -10.40 -8.22
#